data_AF-A0A2M9YSL7-F1
#
_entry.id   AF-A0A2M9YSL7-F1
#
_cell.length_a   1.000
_cell.length_b   1.000
_cell.length_c   1.000
_cell.angle_alpha   90.00
_cell.angle_beta   90.00
_cell.angle_gamma   90.00
#
_symmetry.space_group_name_H-M   'P 1'
#
loop_
_entity.id
_entity.type
_entity.pdbx_description
1 polymer ?
#
loop_
_entity_poly.entity_id
_entity_poly.type
_entity_poly.pdbx_seq_one_letter_code
_entity_poly.pdbx_strand_id
1 'polypeptide(L)'
;MRTTVNSKIKTFRTVRSFLFFGTAIFSFACSFFYDRGPYLFPPIDVEYFTCNRCNSYFGGIMGKGPTKSFKSEAAKKCIHRWEKTEAKNFSKNVELYYQEDLNSDPLFRKLMELHPN
;
A
#
# COMPACT_ATOMS: atom_id res chain seq x y z
N MET A 1 -8.71 52.19 58.85
CA MET A 1 -7.34 52.27 59.41
C MET A 1 -6.49 51.20 58.73
N ARG A 2 -5.39 51.62 58.11
CA ARG A 2 -4.38 50.76 57.47
C ARG A 2 -3.57 50.03 58.53
N THR A 3 -3.28 48.75 58.31
CA THR A 3 -1.95 48.19 58.58
C THR A 3 -1.64 47.13 57.54
N THR A 4 -0.76 47.51 56.63
CA THR A 4 -0.05 46.64 55.69
C THR A 4 1.01 45.84 56.45
N VAL A 5 1.07 44.53 56.28
CA VAL A 5 2.27 43.75 56.60
C VAL A 5 2.77 43.10 55.32
N ASN A 6 3.94 43.57 54.92
CA ASN A 6 4.70 43.21 53.74
C ASN A 6 5.67 42.09 54.17
N SER A 7 5.59 40.92 53.56
CA SER A 7 6.55 39.84 53.81
C SER A 7 6.95 39.23 52.46
N LYS A 8 8.08 39.72 51.94
CA LYS A 8 8.84 39.08 50.87
C LYS A 8 9.60 37.90 51.48
N ILE A 9 9.23 36.68 51.10
CA ILE A 9 10.10 35.51 51.27
C ILE A 9 10.51 35.01 49.89
N LYS A 10 11.82 34.91 49.74
CA LYS A 10 12.57 34.58 48.53
C LYS A 10 12.44 33.10 48.21
N THR A 11 12.30 32.82 46.91
CA THR A 11 12.87 31.70 46.15
C THR A 11 12.99 30.34 46.84
N PHE A 12 12.23 29.36 46.34
CA PHE A 12 12.76 28.00 46.20
C PHE A 12 12.39 27.43 44.84
N ARG A 13 13.43 27.10 44.08
CA ARG A 13 13.38 26.44 42.77
C ARG A 13 12.86 25.03 42.99
N THR A 14 11.77 24.67 42.33
CA THR A 14 11.47 23.25 42.08
C THR A 14 11.16 23.08 40.60
N VAL A 15 12.24 22.96 39.83
CA VAL A 15 12.26 22.49 38.46
C VAL A 15 12.25 20.97 38.53
N ARG A 16 11.10 20.33 38.37
CA ARG A 16 10.87 18.87 38.24
C ARG A 16 9.35 18.69 38.26
N SER A 17 8.64 18.21 37.25
CA SER A 17 8.96 17.16 36.28
C SER A 17 8.09 17.40 35.04
N PHE A 18 8.70 17.91 33.97
CA PHE A 18 8.14 17.85 32.61
C PHE A 18 8.84 16.71 31.88
N LEU A 19 8.54 15.46 32.24
CA LEU A 19 9.04 14.28 31.55
C LEU A 19 8.03 13.17 31.77
N PHE A 20 7.02 13.04 30.91
CA PHE A 20 6.29 11.78 30.61
C PHE A 20 5.20 11.99 29.55
N PHE A 21 5.52 12.57 28.39
CA PHE A 21 4.67 12.47 27.18
C PHE A 21 5.54 12.53 25.92
N GLY A 22 6.56 11.68 25.88
CA GLY A 22 7.61 11.78 24.87
C GLY A 22 8.13 10.44 24.36
N THR A 23 7.26 9.46 24.07
CA THR A 23 7.63 8.28 23.26
C THR A 23 6.40 7.69 22.56
N ALA A 24 5.85 8.39 21.57
CA ALA A 24 4.91 7.81 20.61
C ALA A 24 5.26 8.23 19.17
N ILE A 25 6.56 8.31 18.87
CA ILE A 25 7.09 8.56 17.53
C ILE A 25 8.15 7.49 17.29
N PHE A 26 8.16 6.91 16.08
CA PHE A 26 8.99 5.80 15.59
C PHE A 26 8.38 4.39 15.68
N SER A 27 7.35 4.15 14.87
CA SER A 27 7.18 2.82 14.23
C SER A 27 6.60 2.89 12.80
N PHE A 28 6.49 4.08 12.19
CA PHE A 28 5.80 4.25 10.91
C PHE A 28 6.70 4.24 9.65
N ALA A 29 7.98 3.88 9.77
CA ALA A 29 8.95 4.08 8.67
C ALA A 29 9.53 2.79 8.05
N CYS A 30 9.00 1.59 8.34
CA CYS A 30 9.54 0.34 7.76
C CYS A 30 8.64 -0.34 6.71
N SER A 31 7.38 0.03 6.53
CA SER A 31 6.46 -0.74 5.66
C SER A 31 6.68 -0.55 4.16
N PHE A 32 7.39 0.51 3.74
CA PHE A 32 7.52 0.85 2.31
C PHE A 32 8.50 -0.07 1.55
N PHE A 33 9.44 -0.72 2.24
CA PHE A 33 10.45 -1.60 1.60
C PHE A 33 10.02 -3.06 1.43
N TYR A 34 8.85 -3.44 1.98
CA TYR A 34 8.38 -4.83 1.94
C TYR A 34 7.41 -5.12 0.80
N ASP A 35 6.75 -4.11 0.23
CA ASP A 35 5.83 -4.34 -0.87
C ASP A 35 6.56 -4.40 -2.21
N ARG A 36 6.63 -5.59 -2.81
CA ARG A 36 7.32 -5.84 -4.08
C ARG A 36 6.34 -6.39 -5.11
N GLY A 37 6.67 -6.20 -6.39
CA GLY A 37 5.97 -6.88 -7.48
C GLY A 37 6.14 -8.41 -7.40
N PRO A 38 5.43 -9.17 -8.26
CA PRO A 38 5.49 -10.63 -8.26
C PRO A 38 6.89 -11.18 -8.57
N TYR A 39 7.71 -10.41 -9.30
CA TYR A 39 9.07 -10.80 -9.67
C TYR A 39 10.10 -9.72 -9.34
N LEU A 40 11.29 -10.16 -8.93
CA LEU A 40 12.49 -9.34 -8.92
C LEU A 40 13.14 -9.29 -10.31
N PHE A 41 13.13 -10.44 -11.01
CA PHE A 41 13.59 -10.59 -12.39
C PHE A 41 12.47 -11.25 -13.21
N PRO A 42 11.60 -10.45 -13.85
CA PRO A 42 10.44 -10.98 -14.55
C PRO A 42 10.86 -11.77 -15.82
N PRO A 43 10.26 -12.95 -16.08
CA PRO A 43 10.42 -13.63 -17.35
C PRO A 43 9.75 -12.82 -18.47
N ILE A 44 10.11 -13.10 -19.73
CA ILE A 44 9.42 -12.55 -20.90
C ILE A 44 8.26 -13.48 -21.22
N ASP A 45 7.13 -13.30 -20.53
CA ASP A 45 5.93 -14.13 -20.69
C ASP A 45 4.65 -13.35 -20.35
N VAL A 46 3.48 -13.85 -20.76
CA VAL A 46 2.17 -13.27 -20.45
C VAL A 46 1.64 -13.90 -19.17
N GLU A 47 1.61 -13.13 -18.10
CA GLU A 47 1.19 -13.63 -16.79
C GLU A 47 0.28 -12.63 -16.07
N TYR A 48 -0.61 -13.16 -15.25
CA TYR A 48 -1.56 -12.39 -14.45
C TYR A 48 -1.47 -12.82 -13.00
N PHE A 49 -1.53 -11.82 -12.12
CA PHE A 49 -1.40 -11.97 -10.68
C PHE A 49 -2.52 -11.25 -9.97
N THR A 50 -2.92 -11.82 -8.85
CA THR A 50 -3.86 -11.22 -7.91
C THR A 50 -3.31 -11.28 -6.50
N CYS A 51 -3.72 -10.33 -5.67
CA CYS A 51 -3.53 -10.37 -4.23
C CYS A 51 -4.90 -10.40 -3.56
N ASN A 52 -5.32 -11.58 -3.12
CA ASN A 52 -6.63 -11.79 -2.48
C ASN A 52 -6.81 -11.04 -1.14
N ARG A 53 -5.72 -10.51 -0.55
CA ARG A 53 -5.78 -9.74 0.71
C ARG A 53 -6.27 -8.32 0.52
N CYS A 54 -5.96 -7.71 -0.61
CA CYS A 54 -6.29 -6.32 -0.90
C CYS A 54 -7.06 -6.16 -2.21
N ASN A 55 -7.36 -7.24 -2.93
CA ASN A 55 -7.97 -7.21 -4.26
C ASN A 55 -7.16 -6.35 -5.25
N SER A 56 -5.84 -6.40 -5.16
CA SER A 56 -4.97 -5.80 -6.18
C SER A 56 -4.72 -6.81 -7.29
N TYR A 57 -4.56 -6.32 -8.52
CA TYR A 57 -4.31 -7.12 -9.70
C TYR A 57 -3.11 -6.56 -10.46
N PHE A 58 -2.24 -7.42 -10.97
CA PHE A 58 -1.09 -7.04 -11.77
C PHE A 58 -0.88 -8.05 -12.89
N GLY A 59 -0.76 -7.62 -14.15
CA GLY A 59 -0.63 -8.59 -15.23
C GLY A 59 -0.37 -7.97 -16.61
N GLY A 60 -0.03 -8.81 -17.57
CA GLY A 60 0.32 -8.42 -18.93
C GLY A 60 1.61 -9.10 -19.39
N ILE A 61 2.34 -8.45 -20.31
CA ILE A 61 3.60 -8.99 -20.82
C ILE A 61 4.71 -8.66 -19.82
N MET A 62 5.12 -9.64 -19.03
CA MET A 62 6.21 -9.52 -18.07
C MET A 62 7.56 -9.31 -18.79
N GLY A 63 8.49 -8.61 -18.13
CA GLY A 63 9.87 -8.41 -18.62
C GLY A 63 10.03 -7.43 -19.78
N LYS A 64 9.05 -7.31 -20.68
CA LYS A 64 9.05 -6.37 -21.82
C LYS A 64 7.96 -5.30 -21.75
N GLY A 65 6.86 -5.56 -21.05
CA GLY A 65 5.67 -4.74 -21.08
C GLY A 65 4.86 -4.89 -22.39
N PRO A 66 3.66 -4.30 -22.46
CA PRO A 66 3.00 -3.51 -21.42
C PRO A 66 2.36 -4.37 -20.32
N THR A 67 2.30 -3.81 -19.11
CA THR A 67 1.66 -4.40 -17.93
C THR A 67 0.58 -3.46 -17.40
N LYS A 68 -0.52 -4.02 -16.91
CA LYS A 68 -1.57 -3.31 -16.18
C LYS A 68 -1.46 -3.60 -14.69
N SER A 69 -1.74 -2.59 -13.88
CA SER A 69 -1.74 -2.68 -12.42
C SER A 69 -2.98 -2.00 -11.85
N PHE A 70 -3.71 -2.73 -11.03
CA PHE A 70 -4.90 -2.27 -10.31
C PHE A 70 -4.65 -2.43 -8.82
N LYS A 71 -4.73 -1.32 -8.07
CA LYS A 71 -4.46 -1.30 -6.63
C LYS A 71 -5.62 -0.67 -5.90
N SER A 72 -6.14 -1.35 -4.88
CA SER A 72 -7.26 -0.86 -4.09
C SER A 72 -6.77 0.10 -3.02
N GLU A 73 -7.69 0.74 -2.30
CA GLU A 73 -7.33 1.54 -1.12
C GLU A 73 -6.65 0.70 -0.01
N ALA A 74 -7.01 -0.57 0.13
CA ALA A 74 -6.37 -1.49 1.07
C ALA A 74 -4.91 -1.80 0.70
N ALA A 75 -4.54 -1.64 -0.58
CA ALA A 75 -3.18 -1.89 -1.06
C ALA A 75 -2.14 -0.96 -0.40
N LYS A 76 -2.54 0.25 0.05
CA LYS A 76 -1.65 1.23 0.71
C LYS A 76 -0.97 0.69 1.97
N LYS A 77 -1.58 -0.32 2.61
CA LYS A 77 -1.07 -0.98 3.83
C LYS A 77 -0.81 -2.47 3.61
N CYS A 78 -0.96 -2.98 2.40
CA CYS A 78 -0.81 -4.39 2.09
C CYS A 78 0.63 -4.71 1.71
N ILE A 79 1.18 -5.78 2.28
CA ILE A 79 2.34 -6.47 1.70
C ILE A 79 1.77 -7.49 0.73
N HIS A 80 1.87 -7.23 -0.57
CA HIS A 80 1.18 -8.03 -1.57
C HIS A 80 1.71 -9.46 -1.57
N ARG A 81 0.79 -10.42 -1.40
CA ARG A 81 1.04 -11.83 -1.67
C ARG A 81 0.48 -12.13 -3.04
N TRP A 82 1.31 -11.97 -4.06
CA TRP A 82 0.92 -12.22 -5.44
C TRP A 82 0.74 -13.71 -5.70
N GLU A 83 -0.43 -14.06 -6.21
CA GLU A 83 -0.79 -15.40 -6.64
C GLU A 83 -1.10 -15.36 -8.13
N LYS A 84 -0.59 -16.33 -8.90
CA LYS A 84 -0.89 -16.43 -10.33
C LYS A 84 -2.38 -16.71 -10.53
N THR A 85 -2.96 -16.11 -11.55
CA THR A 85 -4.35 -16.30 -11.94
C THR A 85 -4.49 -16.39 -13.45
N GLU A 86 -5.59 -16.96 -13.91
CA GLU A 86 -5.94 -17.05 -15.33
C GLU A 86 -6.38 -15.68 -15.87
N ALA A 87 -6.19 -15.45 -17.17
CA ALA A 87 -6.54 -14.18 -17.81
C ALA A 87 -8.04 -13.86 -17.68
N LYS A 88 -8.89 -14.89 -17.77
CA LYS A 88 -10.35 -14.76 -17.61
C LYS A 88 -10.76 -14.35 -16.20
N ASN A 89 -10.11 -14.92 -15.18
CA ASN A 89 -10.36 -14.56 -13.78
C ASN A 89 -9.82 -13.17 -13.48
N PHE A 90 -8.68 -12.80 -14.06
CA PHE A 90 -8.14 -11.45 -13.98
C PHE A 90 -9.11 -10.42 -14.54
N SER A 91 -9.60 -10.61 -15.77
CA SER A 91 -10.53 -9.65 -16.41
C SER A 91 -11.85 -9.52 -15.66
N LYS A 92 -12.47 -10.65 -15.30
CA LYS A 92 -13.71 -10.67 -14.53
C LYS A 92 -13.59 -9.93 -13.19
N ASN A 93 -12.48 -10.13 -12.48
CA ASN A 93 -12.28 -9.49 -11.18
C ASN A 93 -11.95 -8.00 -11.31
N VAL A 94 -11.17 -7.60 -12.31
CA VAL A 94 -10.88 -6.18 -12.58
C VAL A 94 -12.18 -5.45 -12.91
N GLU A 95 -13.05 -6.03 -13.75
CA GLU A 95 -14.36 -5.48 -14.04
C GLU A 95 -15.20 -5.34 -12.75
N LEU A 96 -15.23 -6.37 -11.90
CA LEU A 96 -15.99 -6.36 -10.66
C LEU A 96 -15.53 -5.30 -9.64
N TYR A 97 -14.22 -5.17 -9.43
CA TYR A 97 -13.68 -4.31 -8.36
C TYR A 97 -13.27 -2.91 -8.82
N TYR A 98 -12.94 -2.73 -10.10
CA TYR A 98 -12.43 -1.48 -10.66
C TYR A 98 -13.35 -0.90 -11.74
N GLN A 99 -14.40 -1.62 -12.15
CA GLN A 99 -15.33 -1.19 -13.19
C GLN A 99 -14.63 -0.89 -14.52
N GLU A 100 -13.52 -1.60 -14.79
CA GLU A 100 -12.78 -1.52 -16.06
C GLU A 100 -13.00 -2.80 -16.86
N ASP A 101 -13.61 -2.65 -18.05
CA ASP A 101 -13.75 -3.75 -19.01
C ASP A 101 -12.47 -3.92 -19.82
N LEU A 102 -11.64 -4.88 -19.41
CA LEU A 102 -10.41 -5.22 -20.13
C LEU A 102 -10.64 -5.87 -21.49
N ASN A 103 -11.83 -6.41 -21.78
CA ASN A 103 -12.11 -7.01 -23.08
C ASN A 103 -12.31 -5.95 -24.18
N SER A 104 -12.58 -4.70 -23.79
CA SER A 104 -12.59 -3.55 -24.68
C SER A 104 -11.20 -3.15 -25.18
N ASP A 105 -10.14 -3.56 -24.48
CA ASP A 105 -8.75 -3.30 -24.86
C ASP A 105 -8.28 -4.29 -25.96
N PRO A 106 -7.98 -3.81 -27.19
CA PRO A 106 -7.60 -4.69 -28.29
C PRO A 106 -6.34 -5.52 -28.02
N LEU A 107 -5.39 -4.97 -27.25
CA LEU A 107 -4.16 -5.67 -26.92
C LEU A 107 -4.44 -6.79 -25.92
N PHE A 108 -5.20 -6.50 -24.87
CA PHE A 108 -5.56 -7.50 -23.87
C PHE A 108 -6.35 -8.66 -24.49
N ARG A 109 -7.32 -8.34 -25.36
CA ARG A 109 -8.08 -9.36 -26.10
C ARG A 109 -7.16 -10.25 -26.95
N LYS A 110 -6.24 -9.64 -27.70
CA LYS A 110 -5.25 -10.37 -28.50
C LYS A 110 -4.36 -11.27 -27.64
N LEU A 111 -3.94 -10.81 -26.46
CA LEU A 111 -3.15 -11.61 -25.53
C LEU A 111 -3.94 -12.81 -25.00
N MET A 112 -5.22 -12.65 -24.68
CA MET A 112 -6.08 -13.75 -24.27
C MET A 112 -6.28 -14.81 -25.36
N GLU A 113 -6.35 -14.39 -26.63
CA GLU A 113 -6.46 -15.31 -27.78
C GLU A 113 -5.17 -16.11 -27.99
N LEU A 114 -4.01 -15.46 -27.84
CA LEU A 114 -2.69 -16.09 -28.04
C LEU A 114 -2.26 -16.95 -26.86
N HIS A 115 -2.70 -16.61 -25.64
CA HIS A 115 -2.36 -17.29 -24.40
C HIS A 115 -3.62 -17.61 -23.60
N PRO A 116 -4.44 -18.58 -24.06
CA PRO A 116 -5.65 -19.01 -23.38
C PRO A 116 -5.30 -19.93 -22.21
N ASN A 117 -4.62 -19.39 -21.19
CA ASN A 117 -4.39 -20.09 -19.92
C ASN A 117 -5.68 -20.11 -19.10
#